data_AF-A0A8H3PI88-F1
#
_entry.id   AF-A0A8H3PI88-F1
#
_cell.length_a   1.000
_cell.length_b   1.000
_cell.length_c   1.000
_cell.angle_alpha   90.00
_cell.angle_beta   90.00
_cell.angle_gamma   90.00
#
_symmetry.space_group_name_H-M   'P 1'
#
loop_
_entity.id
_entity.type
_entity.pdbx_description
1 polymer ?
#
loop_
_entity_poly.entity_id
_entity_poly.type
_entity_poly.pdbx_seq_one_letter_code
_entity_poly.pdbx_strand_id
1 'polypeptide(L)'
;MNVVKRTKKLKALLDIRIGPGAAVLSNDVKRIHLNFAHKLNDGHLGARKVWRKYLPRLKYHNPAISMTVNRTLDQGGPATLTVFFAPPPRSSSATASPAPSSSTDPSAAPSGHAPADRIETIDMKHKHESEILSRLLELTRGITYEATPDELAELRDVDEEQKRSERDREAQARLNEIERQEKALLDLARGGVVAA
;
A
#
# COMPACT_ATOMS: atom_id res chain seq x y z
N MET A 1 6.67 -20.77 15.67
CA MET A 1 6.53 -20.48 14.22
C MET A 1 7.65 -21.19 13.47
N ASN A 2 7.36 -22.00 12.43
CA ASN A 2 8.38 -22.70 11.62
C ASN A 2 8.77 -21.88 10.37
N VAL A 3 9.96 -22.10 9.81
CA VAL A 3 10.51 -21.51 8.57
C VAL A 3 9.51 -21.55 7.43
N VAL A 4 8.86 -22.69 7.18
CA VAL A 4 7.86 -22.84 6.11
C VAL A 4 6.66 -21.89 6.27
N LYS A 5 6.22 -21.64 7.52
CA LYS A 5 5.14 -20.67 7.77
C LYS A 5 5.59 -19.23 7.51
N ARG A 6 6.88 -18.93 7.74
CA ARG A 6 7.45 -17.59 7.46
C ARG A 6 7.63 -17.36 5.96
N THR A 7 8.14 -18.35 5.23
CA THR A 7 8.33 -18.25 3.77
C THR A 7 7.00 -18.06 3.04
N LYS A 8 5.95 -18.78 3.44
CA LYS A 8 4.58 -18.57 2.91
C LYS A 8 4.07 -17.14 3.12
N LYS A 9 4.25 -16.58 4.32
CA LYS A 9 3.89 -15.18 4.60
C LYS A 9 4.70 -14.18 3.76
N LEU A 10 5.97 -14.49 3.49
CA LEU A 10 6.83 -13.66 2.66
C LEU A 10 6.41 -13.74 1.18
N LYS A 11 6.08 -14.94 0.68
CA LYS A 11 5.53 -15.12 -0.68
C LYS A 11 4.23 -14.36 -0.89
N ALA A 12 3.40 -14.19 0.15
CA ALA A 12 2.22 -13.33 0.06
C ALA A 12 2.52 -11.84 -0.20
N LEU A 13 3.77 -11.39 0.00
CA LEU A 13 4.24 -10.03 -0.32
C LEU A 13 4.77 -9.88 -1.75
N LEU A 14 4.68 -10.93 -2.58
CA LEU A 14 5.05 -10.91 -4.00
C LEU A 14 4.26 -9.86 -4.80
N ASP A 15 3.08 -9.49 -4.31
CA ASP A 15 2.25 -8.39 -4.80
C ASP A 15 2.96 -7.02 -4.78
N ILE A 16 4.01 -6.83 -3.96
CA ILE A 16 4.83 -5.61 -3.98
C ILE A 16 5.69 -5.54 -5.26
N ARG A 17 6.13 -6.69 -5.78
CA ARG A 17 7.01 -6.74 -6.96
C ARG A 17 6.23 -6.66 -8.27
N ILE A 18 5.11 -7.37 -8.35
CA ILE A 18 4.39 -7.62 -9.62
C ILE A 18 2.98 -7.00 -9.64
N GLY A 19 2.47 -6.54 -8.51
CA GLY A 19 1.12 -6.03 -8.44
C GLY A 19 0.88 -4.79 -9.30
N PRO A 20 -0.38 -4.45 -9.60
CA PRO A 20 -0.72 -3.33 -10.47
C PRO A 20 -0.11 -2.02 -9.97
N GLY A 21 0.48 -1.21 -10.85
CA GLY A 21 1.19 0.01 -10.45
C GLY A 21 2.64 -0.21 -9.98
N ALA A 22 3.16 -1.42 -10.06
CA ALA A 22 4.60 -1.64 -10.16
C ALA A 22 5.10 -0.99 -11.47
N ALA A 23 5.96 0.02 -11.34
CA ALA A 23 6.49 0.75 -12.48
C ALA A 23 7.88 1.28 -12.18
N VAL A 24 8.69 1.41 -13.23
CA VAL A 24 9.98 2.08 -13.19
C VAL A 24 9.75 3.52 -13.65
N LEU A 25 10.06 4.47 -12.78
CA LEU A 25 9.90 5.89 -13.04
C LEU A 25 11.12 6.42 -13.81
N SER A 26 10.94 7.52 -14.53
CA SER A 26 12.06 8.21 -15.18
C SER A 26 13.05 8.76 -14.15
N ASN A 27 14.33 8.83 -14.53
CA ASN A 27 15.41 9.37 -13.68
C ASN A 27 15.22 10.85 -13.32
N ASP A 28 14.33 11.54 -14.04
CA ASP A 28 13.97 12.93 -13.78
C ASP A 28 13.20 13.06 -12.46
N VAL A 29 12.54 12.02 -11.95
CA VAL A 29 11.77 12.08 -10.71
C VAL A 29 12.70 11.94 -9.50
N LYS A 30 12.78 12.99 -8.68
CA LYS A 30 13.64 13.00 -7.49
C LYS A 30 12.88 12.67 -6.20
N ARG A 31 11.65 13.15 -6.09
CA ARG A 31 10.83 12.99 -4.89
C ARG A 31 9.35 12.92 -5.21
N ILE A 32 8.64 12.13 -4.43
CA ILE A 32 7.18 12.10 -4.41
C ILE A 32 6.72 12.38 -2.98
N HIS A 33 5.81 13.32 -2.83
CA HIS A 33 5.21 13.64 -1.55
C HIS A 33 3.68 13.55 -1.63
N LEU A 34 3.10 12.70 -0.78
CA LEU A 34 1.68 12.45 -0.67
C LEU A 34 1.13 13.10 0.61
N ASN A 35 0.08 13.89 0.48
CA ASN A 35 -0.63 14.52 1.60
C ASN A 35 -2.13 14.17 1.54
N PHE A 36 -2.68 13.64 2.63
CA PHE A 36 -4.12 13.36 2.76
C PHE A 36 -4.56 13.20 4.22
N ALA A 37 -5.86 13.24 4.48
CA ALA A 37 -6.41 13.15 5.83
C ALA A 37 -6.38 11.73 6.41
N HIS A 38 -6.44 11.61 7.74
CA HIS A 38 -6.41 10.32 8.41
C HIS A 38 -7.68 9.47 8.17
N LYS A 39 -8.86 10.10 8.12
CA LYS A 39 -10.16 9.42 7.92
C LYS A 39 -10.50 9.34 6.43
N LEU A 40 -11.42 8.44 6.08
CA LEU A 40 -11.79 8.16 4.69
C LEU A 40 -12.91 9.06 4.14
N ASN A 41 -13.54 9.85 5.01
CA ASN A 41 -14.64 10.75 4.63
C ASN A 41 -14.15 11.78 3.60
N ASP A 42 -15.06 12.49 2.94
CA ASP A 42 -14.68 13.61 2.06
C ASP A 42 -13.68 13.26 0.94
N GLY A 43 -13.78 12.04 0.39
CA GLY A 43 -13.04 11.67 -0.83
C GLY A 43 -11.57 11.28 -0.66
N HIS A 44 -11.09 10.99 0.56
CA HIS A 44 -9.68 10.62 0.83
C HIS A 44 -9.36 9.12 0.60
N LEU A 45 -10.34 8.30 0.22
CA LEU A 45 -10.17 6.85 0.01
C LEU A 45 -9.13 6.52 -1.08
N GLY A 46 -9.15 7.24 -2.20
CA GLY A 46 -8.21 7.04 -3.31
C GLY A 46 -6.76 7.22 -2.86
N ALA A 47 -6.46 8.33 -2.17
CA ALA A 47 -5.14 8.61 -1.62
C ALA A 47 -4.65 7.52 -0.66
N ARG A 48 -5.52 7.03 0.22
CA ARG A 48 -5.19 5.93 1.14
C ARG A 48 -4.84 4.64 0.42
N LYS A 49 -5.58 4.30 -0.65
CA LYS A 49 -5.30 3.11 -1.45
C LYS A 49 -3.98 3.27 -2.23
N VAL A 50 -3.70 4.43 -2.78
CA VAL A 50 -2.42 4.74 -3.42
C VAL A 50 -1.27 4.55 -2.44
N TRP A 51 -1.38 5.08 -1.22
CA TRP A 51 -0.37 4.88 -0.17
C TRP A 51 -0.15 3.42 0.20
N ARG A 52 -1.22 2.65 0.40
CA ARG A 52 -1.10 1.27 0.89
C ARG A 52 -0.80 0.23 -0.18
N LYS A 53 -1.26 0.43 -1.42
CA LYS A 53 -1.12 -0.54 -2.51
C LYS A 53 -0.03 -0.16 -3.51
N TYR A 54 -0.04 1.07 -4.01
CA TYR A 54 0.81 1.46 -5.14
C TYR A 54 2.16 2.05 -4.73
N LEU A 55 2.19 2.90 -3.70
CA LEU A 55 3.43 3.54 -3.24
C LEU A 55 4.53 2.53 -2.84
N PRO A 56 4.23 1.40 -2.14
CA PRO A 56 5.23 0.39 -1.82
C PRO A 56 5.76 -0.32 -3.07
N ARG A 57 4.90 -0.59 -4.05
CA ARG A 57 5.27 -1.19 -5.34
C ARG A 57 6.21 -0.28 -6.13
N LEU A 58 5.88 1.00 -6.21
CA LEU A 58 6.74 2.02 -6.82
C LEU A 58 8.08 2.14 -6.08
N LYS A 59 8.10 2.11 -4.74
CA LYS A 59 9.33 2.22 -3.96
C LYS A 59 10.25 1.01 -4.14
N TYR A 60 9.69 -0.19 -4.33
CA TYR A 60 10.45 -1.42 -4.58
C TYR A 60 11.31 -1.33 -5.85
N HIS A 61 10.71 -0.86 -6.95
CA HIS A 61 11.41 -0.68 -8.22
C HIS A 61 12.25 0.61 -8.27
N ASN A 62 11.92 1.62 -7.47
CA ASN A 62 12.59 2.92 -7.47
C ASN A 62 13.14 3.28 -6.07
N PRO A 63 14.15 2.54 -5.56
CA PRO A 63 14.66 2.75 -4.21
C PRO A 63 15.33 4.12 -4.03
N ALA A 64 15.91 4.68 -5.10
CA ALA A 64 16.60 5.98 -5.07
C ALA A 64 15.65 7.18 -4.86
N ILE A 65 14.37 7.06 -5.26
CA ILE A 65 13.40 8.15 -5.18
C ILE A 65 12.91 8.28 -3.74
N SER A 66 13.01 9.49 -3.18
CA SER A 66 12.48 9.76 -1.84
C SER A 66 10.95 9.85 -1.90
N MET A 67 10.25 9.00 -1.16
CA MET A 67 8.79 9.00 -1.07
C MET A 67 8.38 9.33 0.36
N THR A 68 7.63 10.41 0.57
CA THR A 68 7.17 10.84 1.88
C THR A 68 5.65 10.95 1.92
N VAL A 69 5.08 10.64 3.08
CA VAL A 69 3.62 10.69 3.30
C VAL A 69 3.35 11.54 4.52
N ASN A 70 2.55 12.59 4.35
CA ASN A 70 1.99 13.38 5.44
C ASN A 70 0.50 13.01 5.58
N ARG A 71 0.10 12.70 6.82
CA ARG A 71 -1.27 12.36 7.16
C ARG A 71 -1.81 13.39 8.14
N THR A 72 -2.74 14.22 7.69
CA THR A 72 -3.29 15.31 8.49
C THR A 72 -4.54 14.86 9.25
N LEU A 73 -4.87 15.58 10.33
CA LEU A 73 -6.15 15.42 11.04
C LEU A 73 -7.26 16.26 10.43
N ASP A 74 -6.90 17.28 9.64
CA ASP A 74 -7.86 18.12 8.91
C ASP A 74 -8.48 17.34 7.75
N GLN A 75 -9.76 17.02 7.90
CA GLN A 75 -10.51 16.23 6.91
C GLN A 75 -10.88 17.04 5.66
N GLY A 76 -11.13 18.35 5.81
CA GLY A 76 -11.46 19.22 4.70
C GLY A 76 -10.25 19.58 3.83
N GLY A 77 -9.05 19.28 4.34
CA GLY A 77 -7.78 19.53 3.69
C GLY A 77 -7.62 18.81 2.34
N PRO A 78 -6.66 19.27 1.51
CA PRO A 78 -6.45 18.74 0.17
C PRO A 78 -5.84 17.34 0.20
N ALA A 79 -6.33 16.45 -0.68
CA ALA A 79 -5.71 15.15 -0.94
C ALA A 79 -4.82 15.27 -2.18
N THR A 80 -3.53 15.53 -2.00
CA THR A 80 -2.61 15.87 -3.10
C THR A 80 -1.39 14.98 -3.16
N LEU A 81 -0.99 14.63 -4.39
CA LEU A 81 0.25 13.96 -4.70
C LEU A 81 1.14 14.91 -5.47
N THR A 82 2.28 15.27 -4.88
CA THR A 82 3.25 16.20 -5.46
C THR A 82 4.47 15.43 -5.94
N VAL A 83 4.87 15.65 -7.18
CA VAL A 83 6.04 15.05 -7.82
C VAL A 83 7.04 16.14 -8.10
N PHE A 84 8.26 15.95 -7.60
CA PHE A 84 9.37 16.87 -7.79
C PHE A 84 10.33 16.29 -8.83
N PHE A 85 10.54 17.03 -9.90
CA PHE A 85 11.48 16.67 -10.94
C PHE A 85 12.83 17.35 -10.74
N ALA A 86 13.89 16.66 -11.12
CA ALA A 86 15.23 17.19 -11.25
C ALA A 86 15.29 18.16 -12.45
N PRO A 87 16.17 19.17 -12.39
CA PRO A 87 16.44 19.99 -13.55
C PRO A 87 16.99 19.11 -14.68
N PRO A 88 16.67 19.41 -15.96
CA PRO A 88 17.31 18.73 -17.09
C PRO A 88 18.83 18.87 -16.94
N PRO A 89 19.63 17.86 -17.30
CA PRO A 89 21.06 17.85 -17.04
C PRO A 89 21.74 19.00 -17.78
N ARG A 90 21.89 20.13 -17.09
CA ARG A 90 22.95 21.10 -17.37
C ARG A 90 24.17 20.54 -16.67
N SER A 91 25.23 20.30 -17.45
CA SER A 91 26.48 19.68 -17.01
C SER A 91 26.92 20.18 -15.63
N SER A 92 27.33 19.24 -14.77
CA SER A 92 27.94 19.39 -13.44
C SER A 92 27.03 19.62 -12.23
N SER A 93 26.89 18.59 -11.41
CA SER A 93 27.51 18.47 -10.07
C SER A 93 26.69 17.54 -9.17
N ALA A 94 27.35 16.48 -8.68
CA ALA A 94 26.80 15.55 -7.72
C ALA A 94 26.78 16.22 -6.34
N THR A 95 25.64 16.25 -5.66
CA THR A 95 25.58 16.53 -4.22
C THR A 95 24.40 15.83 -3.55
N ALA A 96 24.67 15.36 -2.34
CA ALA A 96 24.05 14.24 -1.64
C ALA A 96 22.53 14.33 -1.38
N SER A 97 21.88 13.16 -1.39
CA SER A 97 20.48 12.97 -1.00
C SER A 97 20.31 12.99 0.53
N PRO A 98 19.40 13.81 1.10
CA PRO A 98 19.02 13.71 2.51
C PRO A 98 18.09 12.50 2.73
N ALA A 99 18.20 11.87 3.91
CA ALA A 99 17.40 10.72 4.31
C ALA A 99 15.91 11.08 4.50
N PRO A 100 14.96 10.20 4.15
CA PRO A 100 13.54 10.46 4.32
C PRO A 100 13.12 10.31 5.79
N SER A 101 12.53 11.36 6.36
CA SER A 101 11.81 11.35 7.64
C SER A 101 10.30 11.25 7.38
N SER A 102 9.65 10.22 7.93
CA SER A 102 8.19 10.12 7.99
C SER A 102 7.70 10.74 9.30
N SER A 103 6.80 11.73 9.25
CA SER A 103 6.17 12.29 10.45
C SER A 103 4.67 12.04 10.44
N THR A 104 4.10 11.86 11.64
CA THR A 104 2.66 11.81 11.89
C THR A 104 2.07 13.15 12.33
N ASP A 105 2.89 14.21 12.37
CA ASP A 105 2.49 15.56 12.75
C ASP A 105 2.29 16.47 11.52
N PRO A 106 1.32 17.41 11.55
CA PRO A 106 1.02 18.32 10.45
C PRO A 106 2.11 19.36 10.16
N SER A 107 3.18 19.42 10.97
CA SER A 107 4.27 20.41 10.86
C SER A 107 5.39 20.03 9.87
N ALA A 108 5.26 18.92 9.15
CA ALA A 108 6.16 18.64 8.02
C ALA A 108 5.72 19.43 6.77
N ALA A 109 5.91 20.75 6.81
CA ALA A 109 6.09 21.53 5.59
C ALA A 109 7.35 21.02 4.87
N PRO A 110 7.43 21.04 3.53
CA PRO A 110 8.58 20.52 2.78
C PRO A 110 9.84 21.31 3.17
N SER A 111 10.62 20.80 4.13
CA SER A 111 11.78 21.47 4.66
C SER A 111 12.92 21.42 3.63
N GLY A 112 13.35 22.62 3.20
CA GLY A 112 14.66 22.95 2.64
C GLY A 112 15.34 21.92 1.73
N HIS A 113 15.03 21.97 0.43
CA HIS A 113 15.85 21.30 -0.59
C HIS A 113 16.07 22.23 -1.78
N ALA A 114 17.19 21.99 -2.50
CA ALA A 114 17.55 22.67 -3.73
C ALA A 114 16.32 22.84 -4.65
N PRO A 115 16.15 24.02 -5.31
CA PRO A 115 14.94 24.33 -6.05
C PRO A 115 14.65 23.20 -7.04
N ALA A 116 13.55 22.50 -6.80
CA ALA A 116 12.97 21.62 -7.80
C ALA A 116 12.26 22.54 -8.79
N ASP A 117 12.80 22.68 -10.00
CA ASP A 117 12.27 23.63 -10.98
C ASP A 117 10.87 23.25 -11.46
N ARG A 118 10.56 21.94 -11.51
CA ARG A 118 9.23 21.46 -11.90
C ARG A 118 8.60 20.66 -10.78
N ILE A 119 7.54 21.23 -10.22
CA ILE A 119 6.66 20.61 -9.24
C ILE A 119 5.33 20.40 -9.94
N GLU A 120 4.89 19.14 -10.01
CA GLU A 120 3.56 18.83 -10.52
C GLU A 120 2.71 18.24 -9.42
N THR A 121 1.49 18.75 -9.29
CA THR A 121 0.54 18.37 -8.26
C THR A 121 -0.65 17.68 -8.89
N ILE A 122 -0.95 16.48 -8.41
CA ILE A 122 -2.13 15.71 -8.77
C ILE A 122 -3.12 15.81 -7.61
N ASP A 123 -4.29 16.40 -7.87
CA ASP A 123 -5.42 16.30 -6.94
C ASP A 123 -6.02 14.89 -7.00
N MET A 124 -6.20 14.28 -5.83
CA MET A 124 -6.70 12.92 -5.63
C MET A 124 -8.07 12.90 -4.95
N LYS A 125 -8.62 14.05 -4.56
CA LYS A 125 -9.88 14.12 -3.83
C LYS A 125 -11.03 13.61 -4.70
N HIS A 126 -11.84 12.70 -4.15
CA HIS A 126 -12.94 12.02 -4.85
C HIS A 126 -12.55 11.21 -6.09
N LYS A 127 -11.26 10.95 -6.32
CA LYS A 127 -10.80 10.15 -7.45
C LYS A 127 -10.60 8.69 -7.07
N HIS A 128 -10.83 7.82 -8.05
CA HIS A 128 -10.56 6.39 -7.91
C HIS A 128 -9.05 6.12 -8.01
N GLU A 129 -8.58 5.07 -7.34
CA GLU A 129 -7.15 4.77 -7.28
C GLU A 129 -6.51 4.46 -8.65
N SER A 130 -7.29 3.94 -9.59
CA SER A 130 -6.83 3.63 -10.96
C SER A 130 -6.57 4.89 -11.79
N GLU A 131 -7.44 5.89 -11.67
CA GLU A 131 -7.31 7.18 -12.36
C GLU A 131 -6.11 7.98 -11.82
N ILE A 132 -5.90 7.92 -10.50
CA ILE A 132 -4.74 8.54 -9.88
C ILE A 132 -3.45 7.89 -10.36
N LEU A 133 -3.43 6.56 -10.48
CA LEU A 133 -2.27 5.82 -10.96
C LEU A 133 -1.97 6.12 -12.44
N SER A 134 -2.97 6.10 -13.33
CA SER A 134 -2.76 6.43 -14.74
C SER A 134 -2.21 7.83 -14.90
N ARG A 135 -2.78 8.80 -14.18
CA ARG A 135 -2.30 10.19 -14.20
C ARG A 135 -0.86 10.31 -13.71
N LEU A 136 -0.48 9.57 -12.66
CA LEU A 136 0.89 9.56 -12.16
C LEU A 136 1.86 8.97 -13.18
N LEU A 137 1.50 7.85 -13.82
CA LEU A 137 2.34 7.19 -14.81
C LEU A 137 2.52 8.04 -16.08
N GLU A 138 1.46 8.67 -16.56
CA GLU A 138 1.51 9.62 -17.69
C GLU A 138 2.46 10.78 -17.40
N LEU A 139 2.33 11.37 -16.20
CA LEU A 139 3.10 12.52 -15.76
C LEU A 139 4.59 12.21 -15.57
N THR A 140 4.88 11.04 -15.02
CA THR A 140 6.26 10.59 -14.76
C THR A 140 6.89 9.85 -15.95
N ARG A 141 6.10 9.57 -16.99
CA ARG A 141 6.45 8.68 -18.11
C ARG A 141 6.96 7.32 -17.61
N GLY A 142 6.33 6.82 -16.55
CA GLY A 142 6.71 5.56 -15.91
C GLY A 142 6.33 4.37 -16.78
N ILE A 143 7.23 3.41 -16.90
CA ILE A 143 6.99 2.16 -17.61
C ILE A 143 6.47 1.14 -16.61
N THR A 144 5.30 0.57 -16.86
CA THR A 144 4.74 -0.51 -16.04
C THR A 144 5.61 -1.74 -16.12
N TYR A 145 5.90 -2.35 -14.97
CA TYR A 145 6.66 -3.59 -14.91
C TYR A 145 5.76 -4.77 -15.27
N GLU A 146 6.19 -5.56 -16.25
CA GLU A 146 5.52 -6.83 -16.59
C GLU A 146 6.17 -8.01 -15.87
N ALA A 147 5.31 -8.91 -15.39
CA ALA A 147 5.75 -10.10 -14.67
C ALA A 147 6.52 -11.05 -15.60
N THR A 148 7.61 -11.60 -15.09
CA THR A 148 8.31 -12.73 -15.72
C THR A 148 7.49 -14.03 -15.57
N PRO A 149 7.70 -15.05 -16.43
CA PRO A 149 6.93 -16.30 -16.36
C PRO A 149 7.08 -17.05 -15.02
N ASP A 150 8.27 -16.99 -14.41
CA ASP A 150 8.53 -17.62 -13.11
C ASP A 150 7.73 -16.95 -11.99
N GLU A 151 7.65 -15.61 -12.01
CA GLU A 151 6.83 -14.83 -11.07
C GLU A 151 5.34 -15.15 -11.20
N LEU A 152 4.86 -15.35 -12.42
CA LEU A 152 3.48 -15.76 -12.68
C LEU A 152 3.21 -17.18 -12.16
N ALA A 153 4.19 -18.08 -12.20
CA ALA A 153 4.08 -19.39 -11.57
C ALA A 153 3.99 -19.25 -10.04
N GLU A 154 4.86 -18.45 -9.43
CA GLU A 154 4.81 -18.20 -7.98
C GLU A 154 3.48 -17.57 -7.53
N LEU A 155 2.93 -16.65 -8.34
CA LEU A 155 1.64 -16.03 -8.05
C LEU A 155 0.49 -17.05 -8.10
N ARG A 156 0.52 -17.98 -9.06
CA ARG A 156 -0.45 -19.08 -9.15
C ARG A 156 -0.36 -20.00 -7.93
N ASP A 157 0.84 -20.37 -7.50
CA ASP A 157 1.04 -21.20 -6.31
C ASP A 157 0.44 -20.52 -5.06
N VAL A 158 0.67 -19.22 -4.89
CA VAL A 158 0.12 -18.45 -3.76
C VAL A 158 -1.41 -18.40 -3.81
N ASP A 159 -2.01 -18.22 -4.99
CA ASP A 159 -3.46 -18.20 -5.17
C ASP A 159 -4.10 -19.56 -4.86
N GLU A 160 -3.49 -20.66 -5.30
CA GLU A 160 -3.93 -22.01 -4.97
C GLU A 160 -3.85 -22.30 -3.46
N GLU A 161 -2.79 -21.84 -2.80
CA GLU A 161 -2.65 -21.94 -1.35
C GLU A 161 -3.71 -21.13 -0.60
N GLN A 162 -4.04 -19.92 -1.07
CA GLN A 162 -5.09 -19.09 -0.49
C GLN A 162 -6.46 -19.77 -0.61
N LYS A 163 -6.81 -20.27 -1.80
CA LYS A 163 -8.05 -21.03 -2.04
C LYS A 163 -8.17 -22.27 -1.16
N ARG A 164 -7.05 -22.96 -0.90
CA ARG A 164 -7.03 -24.10 0.04
C ARG A 164 -7.25 -23.62 1.47
N SER A 165 -6.56 -22.57 1.89
CA SER A 165 -6.70 -22.01 3.23
C SER A 165 -8.10 -21.46 3.51
N GLU A 166 -8.79 -20.92 2.52
CA GLU A 166 -10.18 -20.44 2.65
C GLU A 166 -11.14 -21.60 2.88
N ARG A 167 -11.02 -22.66 2.09
CA ARG A 167 -11.81 -23.89 2.30
C ARG A 167 -11.60 -24.50 3.67
N ASP A 168 -10.34 -24.61 4.11
CA ASP A 168 -10.01 -25.14 5.43
C ASP A 168 -10.56 -24.24 6.55
N ARG A 169 -10.48 -22.91 6.38
CA ARG A 169 -11.02 -21.94 7.34
C ARG A 169 -12.53 -22.05 7.45
N GLU A 170 -13.25 -22.22 6.35
CA GLU A 170 -14.70 -22.40 6.35
C GLU A 170 -15.11 -23.72 7.01
N ALA A 171 -14.40 -24.82 6.72
CA ALA A 171 -14.66 -26.11 7.35
C ALA A 171 -14.47 -26.03 8.88
N GLN A 172 -13.37 -25.42 9.34
CA GLN A 172 -13.11 -25.23 10.76
C GLN A 172 -14.11 -24.29 11.44
N ALA A 173 -14.56 -23.25 10.75
CA ALA A 173 -15.59 -22.35 11.28
C ALA A 173 -16.90 -23.11 11.55
N ARG A 174 -17.30 -24.02 10.66
CA ARG A 174 -18.50 -24.87 10.84
C ARG A 174 -18.36 -25.82 12.02
N LEU A 175 -17.21 -26.49 12.16
CA LEU A 175 -16.97 -27.38 13.30
C LEU A 175 -17.02 -26.63 14.63
N ASN A 176 -16.36 -25.47 14.70
CA ASN A 176 -16.38 -24.63 15.91
C ASN A 176 -17.79 -24.10 16.24
N GLU A 177 -18.64 -23.89 15.23
CA GLU A 177 -20.03 -23.50 15.44
C GLU A 177 -20.86 -24.65 16.02
N ILE A 178 -20.70 -25.87 15.48
CA ILE A 178 -21.36 -27.08 16.00
C ILE A 178 -20.95 -27.32 17.46
N GLU A 179 -19.65 -27.30 17.77
CA GLU A 179 -19.15 -27.46 19.15
C GLU A 179 -19.71 -26.40 20.09
N ARG A 180 -19.85 -25.15 19.62
CA ARG A 180 -20.43 -24.06 20.40
C ARG A 180 -21.92 -24.30 20.67
N GLN A 181 -22.67 -24.78 19.67
CA GLN A 181 -24.09 -25.10 19.81
C GLN A 181 -24.32 -26.29 20.76
N GLU A 182 -23.55 -27.36 20.59
CA GLU A 182 -23.60 -28.54 21.46
C GLU A 182 -23.30 -28.18 22.92
N LYS A 183 -22.25 -27.39 23.15
CA LYS A 183 -21.90 -26.92 24.49
C LYS A 183 -23.02 -26.08 25.11
N ALA A 184 -23.61 -25.15 24.34
CA ALA A 184 -24.72 -24.33 24.82
C ALA A 184 -25.96 -25.16 25.19
N LEU A 185 -26.26 -26.21 24.41
CA LEU A 185 -27.36 -27.13 24.69
C LEU A 185 -27.10 -27.94 25.97
N LEU A 186 -25.88 -28.46 26.13
CA LEU A 186 -25.49 -29.20 27.33
C LEU A 186 -25.51 -28.33 28.59
N ASP A 187 -25.06 -27.07 28.50
CA ASP A 187 -25.08 -26.13 29.62
C ASP A 187 -26.53 -25.79 30.04
N LEU A 188 -27.46 -25.63 29.08
CA LEU A 188 -28.89 -25.46 29.37
C LEU A 188 -29.48 -26.70 30.05
N ALA A 189 -29.15 -27.90 29.57
CA ALA A 189 -29.60 -29.15 30.18
C ALA A 189 -29.02 -29.35 31.60
N ARG A 190 -27.79 -28.91 31.84
CA ARG A 190 -27.12 -28.99 33.15
C ARG A 190 -27.64 -27.96 34.15
N GLY A 191 -28.04 -26.77 33.68
CA GLY A 191 -28.65 -25.71 34.49
C GLY A 191 -30.08 -25.98 34.95
N GLY A 192 -30.76 -27.00 34.39
CA GLY A 192 -32.12 -27.42 34.77
C GLY A 192 -32.20 -28.41 35.94
N VAL A 193 -31.08 -28.84 36.53
CA VAL A 193 -31.04 -29.91 37.55
C VAL A 193 -30.65 -29.41 38.96
N VAL A 194 -30.50 -28.10 39.18
CA VAL A 194 -30.17 -27.54 40.53
C VAL A 194 -31.23 -26.55 41.03
N ALA A 195 -32.50 -26.80 40.71
CA ALA A 195 -33.63 -26.10 41.33
C ALA A 195 -34.72 -27.10 41.71
N ALA A 196 -34.47 -27.88 42.76
CA ALA A 196 -35.47 -28.55 43.58
C ALA A 196 -34.88 -28.79 44.98
#